data_AF-A0A150AL66-F1
#
_entry.id   AF-A0A150AL66-F1
#
_cell.length_a   1.000
_cell.length_b   1.000
_cell.length_c   1.000
_cell.angle_alpha   90.00
_cell.angle_beta   90.00
_cell.angle_gamma   90.00
#
_symmetry.space_group_name_H-M   'P 1'
#
loop_
_entity.id
_entity.type
_entity.pdbx_description
1 polymer ?
#
loop_
_entity_poly.entity_id
_entity_poly.type
_entity_poly.pdbx_seq_one_letter_code
_entity_poly.pdbx_strand_id
1 'polypeptide(L)'
;MKIFQKVVQESIKRCEKAIQKINDELNADYLSMKLEATQEIIDLLQAPTPKTLKKLKERDDKIFDLRSKQDLYERKFHLQHKNYDKLLDKKYNLERELDGYRSIQFYNPLLS
;
A
#
# COMPACT_ATOMS: atom_id res chain seq x y z
N MET A 1 -22.80 3.10 28.08
CA MET A 1 -21.55 3.51 27.40
C MET A 1 -20.75 2.33 26.82
N LYS A 2 -20.81 1.14 27.44
CA LYS A 2 -20.16 -0.11 26.96
C LYS A 2 -20.41 -0.52 25.51
N ILE A 3 -21.64 -0.36 24.99
CA ILE A 3 -21.97 -0.71 23.59
C ILE A 3 -21.17 0.17 22.61
N PHE A 4 -21.09 1.47 22.86
CA PHE A 4 -20.32 2.41 22.04
C PHE A 4 -18.83 2.09 22.03
N GLN A 5 -18.23 1.82 23.20
CA GLN A 5 -16.82 1.41 23.29
C GLN A 5 -16.54 0.14 22.49
N LYS A 6 -17.44 -0.84 22.55
CA LYS A 6 -17.30 -2.09 21.78
C LYS A 6 -17.33 -1.83 20.27
N VAL A 7 -18.22 -0.95 19.80
CA VAL A 7 -18.29 -0.55 18.37
C VAL A 7 -17.01 0.16 17.91
N VAL A 8 -16.45 1.05 18.74
CA VAL A 8 -15.19 1.75 18.45
C VAL A 8 -14.03 0.75 18.40
N GLN A 9 -13.94 -0.18 19.35
CA GLN A 9 -12.92 -1.24 19.37
C GLN A 9 -13.00 -2.15 18.14
N GLU A 10 -14.21 -2.54 17.72
CA GLU A 10 -14.39 -3.32 16.49
C GLU A 10 -13.95 -2.54 15.25
N SER A 11 -14.17 -1.22 15.23
CA SER A 11 -13.73 -0.35 14.14
C SER A 11 -12.21 -0.22 14.08
N ILE A 12 -11.53 -0.09 15.22
CA ILE A 12 -10.06 -0.12 15.32
C ILE A 12 -9.51 -1.44 14.75
N LYS A 13 -10.08 -2.59 15.17
CA LYS A 13 -9.67 -3.91 14.64
C LYS A 13 -9.84 -4.03 13.13
N ARG A 14 -10.88 -3.42 12.55
CA ARG A 14 -11.06 -3.38 11.09
C ARG A 14 -9.97 -2.55 10.40
N CYS A 15 -9.62 -1.40 10.96
CA CYS A 15 -8.50 -0.59 10.46
C CYS A 15 -7.19 -1.37 10.51
N GLU A 16 -6.89 -2.07 11.61
CA GLU A 16 -5.67 -2.88 11.74
C GLU A 16 -5.58 -3.99 10.69
N LYS A 17 -6.68 -4.71 10.45
CA LYS A 17 -6.72 -5.73 9.39
C LYS A 17 -6.50 -5.14 8.00
N ALA A 18 -7.09 -3.97 7.71
CA ALA A 18 -6.92 -3.30 6.44
C ALA A 18 -5.48 -2.80 6.23
N ILE A 19 -4.87 -2.25 7.28
CA ILE A 19 -3.45 -1.84 7.32
C ILE A 19 -2.54 -3.04 7.07
N GLN A 20 -2.77 -4.17 7.76
CA GLN A 20 -1.98 -5.38 7.56
C GLN A 20 -2.06 -5.88 6.12
N LYS A 21 -3.27 -5.94 5.54
CA LYS A 21 -3.47 -6.35 4.16
C LYS A 21 -2.70 -5.45 3.18
N ILE A 22 -2.73 -4.13 3.39
CA ILE A 22 -1.97 -3.19 2.55
C ILE A 22 -0.46 -3.42 2.72
N ASN A 23 0.03 -3.66 3.93
CA ASN A 23 1.45 -3.98 4.17
C ASN A 23 1.87 -5.28 3.48
N ASP A 24 1.04 -6.32 3.53
CA ASP A 24 1.31 -7.60 2.86
C ASP A 24 1.37 -7.42 1.33
N GLU A 25 0.44 -6.63 0.76
CA GLU A 25 0.41 -6.30 -0.67
C GLU A 25 1.61 -5.42 -1.10
N LEU A 26 2.06 -4.48 -0.26
CA LEU A 26 3.17 -3.58 -0.57
C LEU A 26 4.54 -4.28 -0.49
N ASN A 27 4.73 -5.20 0.46
CA ASN A 27 6.05 -5.78 0.74
C ASN A 27 6.47 -6.90 -0.22
N ALA A 28 5.53 -7.66 -0.78
CA ALA A 28 5.85 -8.79 -1.65
C ALA A 28 5.96 -8.40 -3.13
N ASP A 29 4.98 -7.64 -3.64
CA ASP A 29 4.79 -7.55 -5.08
C ASP A 29 5.51 -6.36 -5.72
N TYR A 30 5.52 -5.19 -5.06
CA TYR A 30 6.01 -3.98 -5.70
C TYR A 30 7.53 -3.97 -5.93
N LEU A 31 8.30 -4.31 -4.89
CA LEU A 31 9.76 -4.28 -4.96
C LEU A 31 10.31 -5.37 -5.91
N SER A 32 9.78 -6.59 -5.85
CA SER A 32 10.21 -7.69 -6.73
C SER A 32 9.94 -7.35 -8.19
N MET A 33 8.70 -6.95 -8.52
CA MET A 33 8.32 -6.67 -9.90
C MET A 33 9.08 -5.47 -10.48
N LYS A 34 9.34 -4.44 -9.67
CA LYS A 34 10.14 -3.28 -10.11
C LYS A 34 11.59 -3.66 -10.36
N LEU A 35 12.20 -4.46 -9.48
CA LEU A 35 13.58 -4.94 -9.63
C LEU A 35 13.73 -5.83 -10.87
N GLU A 36 12.84 -6.81 -11.04
CA GLU A 36 12.84 -7.72 -12.19
C GLU A 36 12.73 -6.96 -13.51
N ALA A 37 11.73 -6.06 -13.63
CA ALA A 37 11.56 -5.27 -14.84
C ALA A 37 12.75 -4.33 -15.10
N THR A 38 13.39 -3.79 -14.05
CA THR A 38 14.57 -2.94 -14.20
C THR A 38 15.76 -3.76 -14.71
N GLN A 39 15.96 -4.95 -14.14
CA GLN A 39 17.03 -5.84 -14.56
C GLN A 39 16.83 -6.28 -16.01
N GLU A 40 15.61 -6.65 -16.41
CA GLU A 40 15.31 -6.98 -17.80
C GLU A 40 15.61 -5.82 -18.76
N ILE A 41 15.29 -4.57 -18.38
CA ILE A 41 15.64 -3.41 -19.19
C ILE A 41 17.16 -3.26 -19.31
N ILE A 42 17.90 -3.42 -18.21
CA ILE A 42 19.37 -3.36 -18.22
C ILE A 42 19.95 -4.44 -19.12
N ASP A 43 19.48 -5.68 -18.99
CA ASP A 43 19.94 -6.81 -19.80
C ASP A 43 19.67 -6.56 -21.29
N LEU A 44 18.48 -6.05 -21.62
CA LEU A 44 18.13 -5.64 -22.97
C LEU A 44 19.05 -4.52 -23.46
N LEU A 45 19.41 -3.54 -22.62
CA LEU A 45 20.28 -2.42 -22.98
C LEU A 45 21.76 -2.82 -23.14
N GLN A 46 22.24 -3.78 -22.35
CA GLN A 46 23.60 -4.31 -22.41
C GLN A 46 23.79 -5.35 -23.53
N ALA A 47 22.71 -6.00 -23.97
CA ALA A 47 22.77 -6.93 -25.11
C ALA A 47 23.31 -6.25 -26.38
N PRO A 48 24.08 -6.99 -27.21
CA PRO A 48 24.63 -6.44 -28.44
C PRO A 48 23.53 -5.88 -29.33
N THR A 49 23.72 -4.65 -29.80
CA THR A 49 22.73 -3.94 -30.60
C THR A 49 22.35 -4.75 -31.84
N PRO A 50 21.06 -5.05 -32.06
CA PRO A 50 20.62 -5.80 -33.23
C PRO A 50 20.96 -5.07 -34.53
N LYS A 51 21.50 -5.80 -35.51
CA LYS A 51 21.92 -5.22 -36.81
C LYS A 51 20.77 -4.97 -37.80
N THR A 52 19.55 -5.42 -37.47
CA THR A 52 18.37 -5.30 -38.33
C THR A 52 17.33 -4.40 -37.67
N LEU A 53 16.76 -3.47 -38.43
CA LEU A 53 15.74 -2.53 -37.97
C LEU A 53 14.56 -3.22 -37.25
N LYS A 54 14.11 -4.37 -37.77
CA LYS A 54 13.01 -5.16 -37.17
C LYS A 54 13.32 -5.58 -35.72
N LYS A 55 14.49 -6.18 -35.49
CA LYS A 55 14.92 -6.63 -34.16
C LYS A 55 15.22 -5.46 -33.21
N LEU A 56 15.67 -4.32 -33.74
CA LEU A 56 15.84 -3.11 -32.95
C LEU A 56 14.49 -2.61 -32.43
N LYS A 57 13.49 -2.53 -33.32
CA LYS A 57 12.13 -2.14 -32.96
C LYS A 57 11.50 -3.09 -31.94
N GLU A 58 11.66 -4.40 -32.11
CA GLU A 58 11.17 -5.40 -31.14
C GLU A 58 11.79 -5.21 -29.75
N ARG A 59 13.09 -4.85 -29.67
CA ARG A 59 13.76 -4.52 -28.41
C ARG A 59 13.19 -3.25 -27.78
N ASP A 60 13.03 -2.19 -28.58
CA ASP A 60 12.51 -0.91 -28.09
C ASP A 60 11.05 -1.03 -27.61
N ASP A 61 10.21 -1.77 -28.35
CA ASP A 61 8.82 -2.07 -27.98
C ASP A 61 8.78 -2.86 -26.65
N LYS A 62 9.69 -3.81 -26.44
CA LYS A 62 9.79 -4.56 -25.18
C LYS A 62 10.22 -3.66 -24.02
N ILE A 63 11.21 -2.77 -24.21
CA ILE A 63 11.62 -1.81 -23.19
C ILE A 63 10.47 -0.87 -22.84
N PHE A 64 9.71 -0.41 -23.83
CA PHE A 64 8.55 0.44 -23.63
C PHE A 64 7.45 -0.25 -22.80
N ASP A 65 7.15 -1.51 -23.09
CA ASP A 65 6.18 -2.31 -22.33
C ASP A 65 6.64 -2.51 -20.87
N LEU A 66 7.91 -2.83 -20.65
CA LEU A 66 8.48 -2.98 -19.31
C LEU A 66 8.40 -1.67 -18.49
N ARG A 67 8.72 -0.52 -19.10
CA ARG A 67 8.57 0.79 -18.44
C ARG A 67 7.12 1.14 -18.14
N SER A 68 6.22 0.86 -19.07
CA SER A 68 4.77 1.10 -18.87
C SER A 68 4.22 0.27 -17.71
N LYS A 69 4.69 -0.98 -17.55
CA LYS A 69 4.36 -1.81 -16.39
C LYS A 69 4.91 -1.19 -15.10
N GLN A 70 6.17 -0.77 -15.08
CA GLN A 70 6.77 -0.11 -13.91
C GLN A 70 5.95 1.11 -13.46
N ASP A 71 5.59 2.00 -14.38
CA ASP A 71 4.76 3.18 -14.10
C ASP A 71 3.40 2.81 -13.47
N LEU A 72 2.77 1.74 -13.97
CA LEU A 72 1.49 1.26 -13.43
C LEU A 72 1.65 0.73 -12.00
N TYR A 73 2.74 0.01 -11.72
CA TYR A 73 3.05 -0.47 -10.37
C TYR A 73 3.37 0.67 -9.41
N GLU A 74 4.13 1.69 -9.84
CA GLU A 74 4.40 2.89 -9.04
C GLU A 74 3.12 3.63 -8.67
N ARG A 75 2.20 3.81 -9.62
CA ARG A 75 0.90 4.44 -9.35
C ARG A 75 0.06 3.64 -8.35
N LYS A 76 0.05 2.31 -8.46
CA LYS A 76 -0.66 1.43 -7.50
C LYS A 76 -0.04 1.53 -6.11
N PHE A 77 1.29 1.49 -6.01
CA PHE A 77 2.03 1.66 -4.77
C PHE A 77 1.69 2.99 -4.08
N HIS A 78 1.75 4.10 -4.82
CA HIS A 78 1.40 5.42 -4.29
C HIS A 78 -0.06 5.49 -3.80
N LEU A 79 -1.00 4.89 -4.54
CA LEU A 79 -2.40 4.86 -4.13
C LEU A 79 -2.61 4.03 -2.86
N GLN A 80 -1.95 2.88 -2.74
CA GLN A 80 -1.99 2.03 -1.55
C GLN A 80 -1.37 2.74 -0.34
N HIS A 81 -0.23 3.42 -0.50
CA HIS A 81 0.39 4.22 0.55
C HIS A 81 -0.53 5.35 1.04
N LYS A 82 -1.17 6.07 0.10
CA LYS A 82 -2.14 7.11 0.47
C LYS A 82 -3.34 6.55 1.23
N ASN A 83 -3.79 5.34 0.91
CA ASN A 83 -4.88 4.67 1.62
C ASN A 83 -4.43 4.18 3.01
N TYR A 84 -3.19 3.72 3.12
CA TYR A 84 -2.56 3.36 4.38
C TYR A 84 -2.52 4.55 5.34
N ASP A 85 -2.04 5.71 4.90
CA ASP A 85 -1.96 6.93 5.72
C ASP A 85 -3.35 7.35 6.22
N LYS A 86 -4.37 7.33 5.34
CA LYS A 86 -5.76 7.62 5.73
C LYS A 86 -6.32 6.64 6.76
N LEU A 87 -5.96 5.36 6.66
CA LEU A 87 -6.43 4.33 7.60
C LEU A 87 -5.75 4.47 8.96
N LEU A 88 -4.47 4.85 8.99
CA LEU A 88 -3.75 5.19 10.21
C LEU A 88 -4.38 6.39 10.91
N ASP A 89 -4.62 7.49 10.20
CA ASP A 89 -5.27 8.68 10.75
C ASP A 89 -6.64 8.33 11.36
N LYS A 90 -7.42 7.51 10.64
CA LYS A 90 -8.71 7.03 11.13
C LYS A 90 -8.55 6.19 12.40
N LYS A 91 -7.56 5.28 12.45
CA LYS A 91 -7.28 4.47 13.63
C LYS A 91 -6.94 5.35 14.83
N TYR A 92 -6.02 6.31 14.69
CA TYR A 92 -5.62 7.21 15.77
C TYR A 92 -6.78 8.05 16.31
N ASN A 93 -7.68 8.53 15.45
CA ASN A 93 -8.86 9.25 15.89
C ASN A 93 -9.81 8.36 16.71
N LEU A 94 -10.03 7.11 16.28
CA LEU A 94 -10.85 6.15 17.02
C LEU A 94 -10.23 5.76 18.38
N GLU A 95 -8.90 5.63 18.44
CA GLU A 95 -8.18 5.39 19.71
C GLU A 95 -8.37 6.57 20.67
N ARG A 96 -8.25 7.80 20.16
CA ARG A 96 -8.50 9.02 20.95
C ARG A 96 -9.95 9.08 21.45
N GLU A 97 -10.92 8.75 20.62
CA GLU A 97 -12.33 8.67 21.03
C GLU A 97 -12.53 7.62 22.14
N LEU A 98 -11.92 6.44 21.98
CA LEU A 98 -12.00 5.36 22.97
C LEU A 98 -11.43 5.78 24.32
N ASP A 99 -10.30 6.47 24.32
CA ASP A 99 -9.67 6.98 25.54
C ASP A 99 -10.48 8.10 26.19
N GLY A 100 -11.14 8.94 25.39
CA GLY A 100 -12.13 9.90 25.87
C GLY A 100 -13.28 9.22 26.61
N TYR A 101 -13.88 8.17 26.03
CA TYR A 101 -14.94 7.40 26.69
C TYR A 101 -14.47 6.74 27.98
N ARG A 102 -13.26 6.16 27.99
CA ARG A 102 -12.66 5.54 29.19
C ARG A 102 -12.46 6.57 30.30
N SER A 103 -12.01 7.77 29.96
CA SER A 103 -11.80 8.86 30.92
C SER A 103 -13.12 9.29 31.56
N ILE A 104 -14.20 9.47 30.78
CA ILE A 104 -15.53 9.81 31.30
C ILE A 104 -16.05 8.73 32.27
N GLN A 105 -15.83 7.46 31.94
CA GLN A 105 -16.21 6.31 32.77
C GLN A 105 -15.47 6.29 34.12
N PHE A 106 -14.19 6.68 34.12
CA PHE A 106 -13.37 6.79 35.33
C PHE A 106 -13.87 7.89 36.27
N TYR A 107 -14.22 9.06 35.73
CA TYR A 107 -14.68 10.21 36.53
C TYR A 107 -16.18 10.16 36.88
N ASN A 108 -16.98 9.34 36.20
CA ASN A 108 -18.41 9.18 36.50
C ASN A 108 -18.84 7.71 36.42
N PRO A 109 -18.63 6.92 37.49
CA PRO A 109 -18.87 5.49 37.49
C PRO A 109 -20.32 5.09 37.20
N LEU A 110 -21.29 5.98 37.47
CA LEU A 110 -22.71 5.77 37.21
C LEU A 110 -23.04 5.71 35.70
N LEU A 111 -22.14 6.16 34.83
CA LEU A 111 -22.26 6.10 33.37
C LEU A 111 -21.64 4.84 32.75
N SER A 112 -21.13 3.91 33.57
CA SER A 112 -20.33 2.74 33.15
C SER A 112 -21.08 1.64 32.41
#